data_AF-A0A3M1E7M6-F1
#
_entry.id   AF-A0A3M1E7M6-F1
#
_cell.length_a   1.000
_cell.length_b   1.000
_cell.length_c   1.000
_cell.angle_alpha   90.00
_cell.angle_beta   90.00
_cell.angle_gamma   90.00
#
_symmetry.space_group_name_H-M   'P 1'
#
loop_
_entity.id
_entity.type
_entity.pdbx_description
1 polymer ?
#
loop_
_entity_poly.entity_id
_entity_poly.type
_entity_poly.pdbx_seq_one_letter_code
_entity_poly.pdbx_strand_id
1 'polypeptide(L)'
;MGNRVRVGTQLMGCRVFTGGEVHAPQAAVVGGIVFATGGARVRTVGNESDVPTSVYLGCDLETLKKCLALELRVRGGQDVARRIREAVQPWLEGGSLSDEQQRRAEELLDKADRLTPAPAELDRMREEWLSGLIPEVEARLEVSERIHPRVTVTIGTRSTVFEREQPGPVIIEVRKIKNVTQMVAVDPRTDSVFPLKTFRHTEEELFTQLRDRLLSETEEEQ
;
A
#
# COMPACT_ATOMS: atom_id res chain seq x y z
N MET A 1 6.24 4.39 -19.01
CA MET A 1 5.35 3.59 -18.15
C MET A 1 3.92 3.82 -18.59
N GLY A 2 3.08 2.79 -18.58
CA GLY A 2 1.70 2.88 -19.07
C GLY A 2 0.84 3.70 -18.12
N ASN A 3 0.57 4.96 -18.47
CA ASN A 3 -0.23 5.88 -17.65
C ASN A 3 -1.71 5.51 -17.56
N ARG A 4 -2.15 4.43 -18.23
CA ARG A 4 -3.54 3.98 -18.18
C ARG A 4 -3.65 2.48 -18.46
N VAL A 5 -4.34 1.75 -17.59
CA VAL A 5 -4.73 0.36 -17.81
C VAL A 5 -6.14 0.35 -18.41
N ARG A 6 -6.34 -0.35 -19.51
CA ARG A 6 -7.66 -0.51 -20.15
C ARG A 6 -8.16 -1.93 -19.98
N VAL A 7 -9.40 -2.07 -19.51
CA VAL A 7 -10.04 -3.37 -19.33
C VAL A 7 -11.32 -3.41 -20.14
N GLY A 8 -11.47 -4.43 -20.98
CA GLY A 8 -12.65 -4.62 -21.81
C GLY A 8 -13.82 -5.25 -21.07
N THR A 9 -13.58 -6.35 -20.34
CA THR A 9 -14.66 -7.22 -19.84
C THR A 9 -14.76 -7.28 -18.33
N GLN A 10 -13.71 -7.74 -17.64
CA GLN A 10 -13.72 -7.89 -16.18
C GLN A 10 -12.30 -8.01 -15.62
N LEU A 11 -12.12 -7.55 -14.39
CA LEU A 11 -10.99 -7.88 -13.52
C LEU A 11 -11.52 -8.78 -12.41
N MET A 12 -11.03 -10.01 -12.32
CA MET A 12 -11.50 -11.00 -11.35
C MET A 12 -10.34 -11.56 -10.54
N GLY A 13 -10.32 -11.29 -9.23
CA GLY A 13 -9.25 -11.74 -8.33
C GLY A 13 -7.85 -11.27 -8.76
N CYS A 14 -7.78 -10.24 -9.59
CA CYS A 14 -6.51 -9.74 -10.11
C CYS A 14 -5.92 -8.69 -9.16
N ARG A 15 -4.59 -8.56 -9.19
CA ARG A 15 -3.90 -7.39 -8.66
C ARG A 15 -3.55 -6.47 -9.83
N VAL A 16 -4.12 -5.28 -9.85
CA VAL A 16 -3.86 -4.29 -10.90
C VAL A 16 -3.09 -3.13 -10.31
N PHE A 17 -1.96 -2.81 -10.92
CA PHE A 17 -1.06 -1.77 -10.47
C PHE A 17 -0.78 -0.80 -11.61
N THR A 18 -1.17 0.46 -11.46
CA THR A 18 -0.84 1.51 -12.44
C THR A 18 -0.48 2.82 -11.76
N GLY A 19 0.54 3.51 -12.30
CA GLY A 19 0.92 4.86 -11.88
C GLY A 19 0.01 5.95 -12.44
N GLY A 20 -1.04 5.60 -13.20
CA GLY A 20 -2.03 6.54 -13.71
C GLY A 20 -3.44 6.06 -13.42
N GLU A 21 -4.26 5.85 -14.45
CA GLU A 21 -5.69 5.57 -14.29
C GLU A 21 -6.09 4.15 -14.72
N VAL A 22 -7.08 3.57 -14.04
CA VAL A 22 -7.79 2.38 -14.53
C VAL A 22 -9.02 2.81 -15.33
N HIS A 23 -9.07 2.43 -16.60
CA HIS A 23 -10.19 2.74 -17.50
C HIS A 23 -10.90 1.46 -17.93
N ALA A 24 -12.01 1.19 -17.27
CA ALA A 24 -12.80 -0.03 -17.36
C ALA A 24 -14.32 0.28 -17.40
N PRO A 25 -14.79 1.22 -18.24
CA PRO A 25 -16.15 1.78 -18.15
C PRO A 25 -17.28 0.77 -18.41
N GLN A 26 -16.97 -0.38 -19.01
CA GLN A 26 -17.91 -1.48 -19.30
C GLN A 26 -17.61 -2.73 -18.45
N ALA A 27 -16.55 -2.69 -17.65
CA ALA A 27 -16.06 -3.85 -16.95
C ALA A 27 -16.35 -3.78 -15.45
N ALA A 28 -16.48 -4.95 -14.83
CA ALA A 28 -16.58 -5.11 -13.39
C ALA A 28 -15.21 -5.37 -12.78
N VAL A 29 -14.98 -4.85 -11.58
CA VAL A 29 -13.82 -5.18 -10.75
C VAL A 29 -14.33 -6.02 -9.58
N VAL A 30 -14.00 -7.30 -9.58
CA VAL A 30 -14.53 -8.28 -8.62
C VAL A 30 -13.38 -8.98 -7.92
N GLY A 31 -13.23 -8.75 -6.63
CA GLY A 31 -12.17 -9.34 -5.84
C GLY A 31 -10.78 -8.77 -6.16
N GLY A 32 -9.84 -9.06 -5.27
CA GLY A 32 -8.45 -8.62 -5.42
C GLY A 32 -8.26 -7.14 -5.11
N ILE A 33 -7.21 -6.57 -5.70
CA ILE A 33 -6.72 -5.25 -5.34
C ILE A 33 -6.41 -4.42 -6.58
N VAL A 34 -6.92 -3.19 -6.62
CA VAL A 34 -6.63 -2.22 -7.68
C VAL A 34 -5.90 -1.03 -7.10
N PHE A 35 -4.75 -0.68 -7.66
CA PHE A 35 -3.96 0.50 -7.35
C PHE A 35 -3.89 1.42 -8.57
N ALA A 36 -4.27 2.68 -8.40
CA ALA A 36 -4.19 3.67 -9.46
C ALA A 36 -3.95 5.09 -8.90
N THR A 37 -2.81 5.70 -9.21
CA THR A 37 -2.48 7.06 -8.73
C THR A 37 -3.50 8.10 -9.17
N GLY A 38 -3.95 8.04 -10.43
CA GLY A 38 -4.84 9.04 -11.04
C GLY A 38 -6.34 8.75 -10.90
N GLY A 39 -6.73 7.64 -10.28
CA GLY A 39 -8.14 7.26 -10.14
C GLY A 39 -8.57 6.10 -11.02
N ALA A 40 -9.87 5.83 -11.04
CA ALA A 40 -10.44 4.72 -11.80
C ALA A 40 -11.84 5.05 -12.32
N ARG A 41 -12.16 4.57 -13.53
CA ARG A 41 -13.50 4.57 -14.11
C ARG A 41 -13.93 3.13 -14.38
N VAL A 42 -14.99 2.67 -13.75
CA VAL A 42 -15.43 1.27 -13.74
C VAL A 42 -16.95 1.21 -13.89
N ARG A 43 -17.48 0.11 -14.43
CA ARG A 43 -18.94 -0.08 -14.44
C ARG A 43 -19.45 -0.46 -13.06
N THR A 44 -18.84 -1.49 -12.50
CA THR A 44 -19.25 -2.13 -11.24
C THR A 44 -18.03 -2.44 -10.40
N VAL A 45 -18.13 -2.25 -9.08
CA VAL A 45 -17.10 -2.68 -8.12
C VAL A 45 -17.69 -3.66 -7.13
N GLY A 46 -17.04 -4.80 -6.93
CA GLY A 46 -17.55 -5.94 -6.17
C GLY A 46 -18.56 -6.78 -6.94
N ASN A 47 -19.20 -7.70 -6.26
CA ASN A 47 -20.24 -8.58 -6.79
C ASN A 47 -21.31 -8.92 -5.74
N GLU A 48 -22.37 -9.61 -6.16
CA GLU A 48 -23.48 -10.05 -5.29
C GLU A 48 -23.08 -11.12 -4.26
N SER A 49 -21.93 -11.77 -4.44
CA SER A 49 -21.40 -12.75 -3.48
C SER A 49 -20.57 -12.10 -2.37
N ASP A 50 -20.59 -10.77 -2.27
CA ASP A 50 -19.85 -9.97 -1.30
C ASP A 50 -18.35 -10.30 -1.25
N VAL A 51 -17.75 -10.59 -2.41
CA VAL A 51 -16.30 -10.86 -2.50
C VAL A 51 -15.53 -9.59 -2.14
N PRO A 52 -14.67 -9.61 -1.11
CA PRO A 52 -13.90 -8.44 -0.70
C PRO A 52 -13.10 -7.87 -1.88
N THR A 53 -13.33 -6.61 -2.18
CA THR A 53 -12.66 -5.91 -3.29
C THR A 53 -12.06 -4.63 -2.74
N SER A 54 -10.80 -4.35 -3.05
CA SER A 54 -10.13 -3.14 -2.53
C SER A 54 -9.56 -2.28 -3.64
N VAL A 55 -9.91 -1.00 -3.60
CA VAL A 55 -9.51 -0.02 -4.60
C VAL A 55 -8.76 1.11 -3.91
N TYR A 56 -7.48 1.24 -4.23
CA TYR A 56 -6.55 2.23 -3.69
C TYR A 56 -6.21 3.25 -4.76
N LEU A 57 -6.60 4.50 -4.53
CA LEU A 57 -6.40 5.61 -5.45
C LEU A 57 -5.57 6.72 -4.79
N GLY A 58 -4.89 7.53 -5.61
CA GLY A 58 -4.11 8.66 -5.10
C GLY A 58 -2.91 8.25 -4.25
N CYS A 59 -2.38 7.04 -4.47
CA CYS A 59 -1.15 6.55 -3.84
C CYS A 59 -0.08 6.39 -4.92
N ASP A 60 1.13 6.90 -4.70
CA ASP A 60 2.25 6.67 -5.60
C ASP A 60 2.87 5.29 -5.38
N LEU A 61 2.58 4.40 -6.32
CA LEU A 61 3.07 3.02 -6.29
C LEU A 61 4.60 2.93 -6.34
N GLU A 62 5.27 3.84 -7.05
CA GLU A 62 6.74 3.79 -7.15
C GLU A 62 7.39 4.14 -5.82
N THR A 63 6.85 5.13 -5.11
CA THR A 63 7.24 5.43 -3.73
C THR A 63 6.94 4.28 -2.79
N LEU A 64 5.76 3.65 -2.88
CA LEU A 64 5.42 2.46 -2.09
C LEU A 64 6.44 1.32 -2.28
N LYS A 65 6.82 1.03 -3.53
CA LYS A 65 7.83 0.01 -3.85
C LYS A 65 9.19 0.35 -3.28
N LYS A 66 9.61 1.63 -3.34
CA LYS A 66 10.88 2.08 -2.74
C LYS A 66 10.87 1.85 -1.23
N CYS A 67 9.82 2.27 -0.53
CA CYS A 67 9.63 2.03 0.90
C CYS A 67 9.75 0.54 1.23
N LEU A 68 9.03 -0.31 0.48
CA LEU A 68 9.07 -1.75 0.69
C LEU A 68 10.47 -2.34 0.46
N ALA A 69 11.16 -1.91 -0.61
CA ALA A 69 12.52 -2.37 -0.91
C ALA A 69 13.52 -1.97 0.19
N LEU A 70 13.38 -0.78 0.76
CA LEU A 70 14.21 -0.36 1.90
C LEU A 70 13.90 -1.18 3.14
N GLU A 71 12.64 -1.41 3.50
CA GLU A 71 12.30 -2.24 4.66
C GLU A 71 12.86 -3.66 4.51
N LEU A 72 12.72 -4.28 3.33
CA LEU A 72 13.28 -5.61 3.06
C LEU A 72 14.81 -5.61 3.15
N ARG A 73 15.47 -4.56 2.65
CA ARG A 73 16.93 -4.41 2.75
C ARG A 73 17.39 -4.27 4.20
N VAL A 74 16.68 -3.46 5.00
CA VAL A 74 16.97 -3.26 6.43
C VAL A 74 16.81 -4.57 7.18
N ARG A 75 15.68 -5.24 7.00
CA ARG A 75 15.39 -6.52 7.65
C ARG A 75 16.44 -7.57 7.28
N GLY A 76 16.79 -7.68 6.00
CA GLY A 76 17.85 -8.58 5.54
C GLY A 76 19.22 -8.26 6.15
N GLY A 77 19.59 -6.98 6.26
CA GLY A 77 20.81 -6.54 6.92
C GLY A 77 20.84 -6.89 8.41
N GLN A 78 19.74 -6.64 9.11
CA GLN A 78 19.56 -6.99 10.53
C GLN A 78 19.62 -8.51 10.77
N ASP A 79 18.99 -9.31 9.92
CA ASP A 79 19.03 -10.76 10.01
C ASP A 79 20.45 -11.31 9.82
N VAL A 80 21.22 -10.77 8.86
CA VAL A 80 22.63 -11.15 8.67
C VAL A 80 23.48 -10.70 9.85
N ALA A 81 23.29 -9.47 10.34
CA ALA A 81 24.01 -8.95 11.50
C ALA A 81 23.74 -9.80 12.75
N ARG A 82 22.48 -10.20 12.98
CA ARG A 82 22.08 -11.11 14.06
C ARG A 82 22.83 -12.45 13.95
N ARG A 83 22.81 -13.09 12.78
CA ARG A 83 23.52 -14.38 12.56
C ARG A 83 25.03 -14.28 12.78
N ILE A 84 25.65 -13.17 12.39
CA ILE A 84 27.08 -12.94 12.66
C ILE A 84 27.33 -12.88 14.17
N ARG A 85 26.52 -12.09 14.90
CA ARG A 85 26.65 -11.98 16.37
C ARG A 85 26.44 -13.33 17.05
N GLU A 86 25.41 -14.08 16.66
CA GLU A 86 25.14 -15.44 17.15
C GLU A 86 26.30 -16.41 16.88
N ALA A 87 26.98 -16.28 15.72
CA ALA A 87 28.12 -17.13 15.37
C ALA A 87 29.40 -16.75 16.14
N VAL A 88 29.59 -15.47 16.46
CA VAL A 88 30.77 -14.96 17.20
C VAL A 88 30.60 -15.12 18.72
N GLN A 89 29.36 -15.09 19.24
CA GLN A 89 29.07 -15.15 20.67
C GLN A 89 29.78 -16.33 21.41
N PRO A 90 29.78 -17.58 20.89
CA PRO A 90 30.46 -18.68 21.56
C PRO A 90 31.98 -18.49 21.67
N TRP A 91 32.61 -17.76 20.74
CA TRP A 91 34.03 -17.47 20.78
C TRP A 91 34.37 -16.50 21.91
N LEU A 92 33.49 -15.53 22.17
CA LEU A 92 33.68 -14.55 23.24
C LEU A 92 33.41 -15.15 24.62
N GLU A 93 32.48 -16.09 24.73
CA GLU A 93 32.12 -16.75 26.00
C GLU A 93 33.07 -17.90 26.37
N GLY A 94 33.68 -18.57 25.38
CA GLY A 94 34.46 -19.80 25.53
C GLY A 94 35.87 -19.68 26.12
N GLY A 95 36.32 -18.48 26.51
CA GLY A 95 37.66 -18.24 27.08
C GLY A 95 38.73 -17.89 26.04
N SER A 96 40.01 -17.96 26.43
CA SER A 96 41.17 -17.41 25.73
C SER A 96 41.19 -17.67 24.21
N LEU A 97 40.89 -16.63 23.43
CA LEU A 97 41.03 -16.64 21.98
C LEU A 97 42.50 -16.49 21.59
N SER A 98 42.91 -17.11 20.50
CA SER A 98 44.15 -16.73 19.84
C SER A 98 44.02 -15.32 19.23
N ASP A 99 45.13 -14.60 19.09
CA ASP A 99 45.15 -13.26 18.48
C ASP A 99 44.47 -13.22 17.10
N GLU A 100 44.63 -14.31 16.31
CA GLU A 100 43.99 -14.44 15.01
C GLU A 100 42.46 -14.56 15.11
N GLN A 101 41.97 -15.37 16.05
CA GLN A 101 40.53 -15.52 16.30
C GLN A 101 39.92 -14.24 16.86
N GLN A 102 40.62 -13.54 17.75
CA GLN A 102 40.18 -12.26 18.28
C GLN A 102 40.03 -11.23 17.16
N ARG A 103 41.07 -11.08 16.31
CA ARG A 103 41.00 -10.17 15.17
C ARG A 103 39.85 -10.53 14.23
N ARG A 104 39.62 -11.82 13.99
CA ARG A 104 38.53 -12.28 13.12
C ARG A 104 37.15 -12.01 13.71
N ALA A 105 36.98 -12.17 15.02
CA ALA A 105 35.76 -11.84 15.73
C ALA A 105 35.46 -10.34 15.64
N GLU A 106 36.46 -9.49 15.89
CA GLU A 106 36.35 -8.03 15.78
C GLU A 106 35.96 -7.59 14.36
N GLU A 107 36.58 -8.15 13.31
CA GLU A 107 36.22 -7.89 11.92
C GLU A 107 34.77 -8.26 11.59
N LEU A 108 34.30 -9.40 12.11
CA LEU A 108 32.92 -9.86 11.90
C LEU A 108 31.92 -8.95 12.62
N LEU A 109 32.21 -8.54 13.85
CA LEU A 109 31.37 -7.62 14.61
C LEU A 109 31.29 -6.24 13.95
N ASP A 110 32.42 -5.67 13.52
CA ASP A 110 32.45 -4.42 12.74
C ASP A 110 31.60 -4.55 11.46
N LYS A 111 31.66 -5.69 10.77
CA LYS A 111 30.79 -5.96 9.63
C LYS A 111 29.30 -6.01 10.02
N ALA A 112 28.96 -6.63 11.14
CA ALA A 112 27.58 -6.70 11.63
C ALA A 112 27.03 -5.31 11.99
N ASP A 113 27.86 -4.44 12.55
CA ASP A 113 27.48 -3.08 12.90
C ASP A 113 27.28 -2.23 11.64
N ARG A 114 28.11 -2.37 10.61
CA ARG A 114 27.92 -1.70 9.31
C ARG A 114 26.67 -2.17 8.55
N LEU A 115 26.22 -3.41 8.78
CA LEU A 115 24.99 -3.94 8.21
C LEU A 115 23.73 -3.46 8.96
N THR A 116 23.91 -2.88 10.13
CA THR A 116 22.83 -2.29 10.92
C THR A 116 22.82 -0.78 10.67
N PRO A 117 22.05 -0.27 9.70
CA PRO A 117 21.97 1.17 9.45
C PRO A 117 21.57 1.91 10.73
N ALA A 118 22.08 3.13 10.90
CA ALA A 118 21.73 3.96 12.04
C ALA A 118 20.20 4.19 12.04
N PRO A 119 19.48 3.93 13.14
CA PRO A 119 18.02 4.09 13.21
C PRO A 119 17.54 5.46 12.69
N ALA A 120 18.27 6.52 13.03
CA ALA A 120 17.97 7.88 12.59
C ALA A 120 18.03 8.09 11.07
N GLU A 121 18.91 7.38 10.36
CA GLU A 121 18.99 7.46 8.89
C GLU A 121 17.79 6.76 8.24
N LEU A 122 17.40 5.61 8.77
CA LEU A 122 16.23 4.88 8.30
C LEU A 122 14.94 5.66 8.56
N ASP A 123 14.79 6.22 9.76
CA ASP A 123 13.62 7.00 10.13
C ASP A 123 13.47 8.21 9.20
N ARG A 124 14.59 8.89 8.90
CA ARG A 124 14.60 10.01 7.97
C ARG A 124 14.22 9.59 6.54
N MET A 125 14.81 8.52 6.02
CA MET A 125 14.49 8.02 4.67
C MET A 125 13.03 7.57 4.57
N ARG A 126 12.53 6.93 5.63
CA ARG A 126 11.15 6.47 5.73
C ARG A 126 10.19 7.67 5.76
N GLU A 127 10.46 8.68 6.57
CA GLU A 127 9.66 9.90 6.62
C GLU A 127 9.65 10.65 5.28
N GLU A 128 10.82 10.81 4.66
CA GLU A 128 10.95 11.45 3.35
C GLU A 128 10.09 10.74 2.30
N TRP A 129 10.11 9.42 2.25
CA TRP A 129 9.34 8.68 1.25
C TRP A 129 7.87 8.54 1.61
N LEU A 130 7.50 8.40 2.89
CA LEU A 130 6.10 8.39 3.30
C LEU A 130 5.41 9.71 2.93
N SER A 131 6.11 10.84 3.07
CA SER A 131 5.58 12.15 2.65
C SER A 131 5.29 12.23 1.14
N GLY A 132 5.98 11.43 0.33
CA GLY A 132 5.76 11.31 -1.11
C GLY A 132 4.73 10.26 -1.53
N LEU A 133 4.24 9.44 -0.58
CA LEU A 133 3.33 8.33 -0.86
C LEU A 133 1.98 8.80 -1.40
N ILE A 134 1.55 10.00 -0.99
CA ILE A 134 0.26 10.58 -1.35
C ILE A 134 0.52 11.84 -2.15
N PRO A 135 0.66 11.73 -3.48
CA PRO A 135 0.88 12.90 -4.31
C PRO A 135 -0.38 13.79 -4.30
N GLU A 136 -0.18 15.09 -4.52
CA GLU A 136 -1.26 16.08 -4.69
C GLU A 136 -1.97 15.88 -6.05
N VAL A 137 -2.71 14.78 -6.17
CA VAL A 137 -3.47 14.42 -7.37
C VAL A 137 -4.94 14.28 -6.99
N GLU A 138 -5.83 14.86 -7.80
CA GLU A 138 -7.27 14.72 -7.66
C GLU A 138 -7.72 13.32 -8.11
N ALA A 139 -7.43 12.31 -7.29
CA ALA A 139 -7.84 10.94 -7.54
C ALA A 139 -9.32 10.74 -7.18
N ARG A 140 -10.07 10.08 -8.08
CA ARG A 140 -11.48 9.75 -7.89
C ARG A 140 -11.86 8.40 -8.49
N LEU A 141 -12.91 7.80 -7.95
CA LEU A 141 -13.52 6.57 -8.46
C LEU A 141 -14.85 6.91 -9.14
N GLU A 142 -14.93 6.76 -10.45
CA GLU A 142 -16.18 6.91 -11.21
C GLU A 142 -16.80 5.54 -11.43
N VAL A 143 -17.99 5.30 -10.88
CA VAL A 143 -18.74 4.05 -11.01
C VAL A 143 -20.03 4.31 -11.76
N SER A 144 -20.22 3.68 -12.92
CA SER A 144 -21.37 3.98 -13.78
C SER A 144 -22.64 3.20 -13.41
N GLU A 145 -22.53 2.03 -12.79
CA GLU A 145 -23.68 1.16 -12.46
C GLU A 145 -23.89 0.97 -10.96
N ARG A 146 -22.96 0.35 -10.22
CA ARG A 146 -23.13 0.09 -8.78
C ARG A 146 -21.83 -0.28 -8.05
N ILE A 147 -21.82 -0.06 -6.74
CA ILE A 147 -20.80 -0.56 -5.81
C ILE A 147 -21.46 -1.56 -4.87
N HIS A 148 -21.00 -2.80 -4.86
CA HIS A 148 -21.52 -3.85 -3.99
C HIS A 148 -20.98 -3.75 -2.54
N PRO A 149 -21.57 -4.48 -1.58
CA PRO A 149 -21.05 -4.56 -0.22
C PRO A 149 -19.62 -5.13 -0.17
N ARG A 150 -18.93 -4.89 0.96
CA ARG A 150 -17.55 -5.32 1.25
C ARG A 150 -16.50 -4.77 0.29
N VAL A 151 -16.85 -3.74 -0.48
CA VAL A 151 -15.90 -2.95 -1.24
C VAL A 151 -15.25 -1.93 -0.29
N THR A 152 -13.92 -1.94 -0.25
CA THR A 152 -13.13 -0.90 0.40
C THR A 152 -12.56 0.04 -0.66
N VAL A 153 -12.85 1.32 -0.54
CA VAL A 153 -12.26 2.36 -1.39
C VAL A 153 -11.38 3.24 -0.51
N THR A 154 -10.12 3.39 -0.90
CA THR A 154 -9.15 4.25 -0.24
C THR A 154 -8.66 5.29 -1.23
N ILE A 155 -8.72 6.56 -0.87
CA ILE A 155 -8.21 7.69 -1.66
C ILE A 155 -7.25 8.48 -0.75
N GLY A 156 -5.95 8.38 -1.04
CA GLY A 156 -4.89 8.88 -0.15
C GLY A 156 -5.01 8.25 1.25
N THR A 157 -5.01 9.07 2.31
CA THR A 157 -5.13 8.62 3.71
C THR A 157 -6.55 8.28 4.15
N ARG A 158 -7.55 8.31 3.25
CA ARG A 158 -8.96 8.17 3.63
C ARG A 158 -9.55 6.92 3.02
N SER A 159 -10.25 6.14 3.85
CA SER A 159 -10.91 4.91 3.43
C SER A 159 -12.39 4.94 3.76
N THR A 160 -13.18 4.29 2.94
CA THR A 160 -14.57 3.98 3.22
C THR A 160 -14.85 2.53 2.86
N VAL A 161 -15.75 1.90 3.62
CA VAL A 161 -16.19 0.53 3.39
C VAL A 161 -17.68 0.57 3.11
N PHE A 162 -18.07 0.04 1.96
CA PHE A 162 -19.46 -0.06 1.57
C PHE A 162 -20.08 -1.28 2.27
N GLU A 163 -20.91 -1.03 3.27
CA GLU A 163 -21.63 -2.09 4.02
C GLU A 163 -22.92 -2.53 3.30
N ARG A 164 -23.40 -1.73 2.35
CA ARG A 164 -24.61 -1.96 1.55
C ARG A 164 -24.34 -1.59 0.09
N GLU A 165 -25.15 -2.13 -0.81
CA GLU A 165 -25.10 -1.76 -2.22
C GLU A 165 -25.38 -0.26 -2.39
N GLN A 166 -24.51 0.41 -3.14
CA GLN A 166 -24.66 1.80 -3.55
C GLN A 166 -24.96 1.84 -5.05
N PRO A 167 -26.20 2.18 -5.46
CA PRO A 167 -26.52 2.33 -6.87
C PRO A 167 -25.78 3.53 -7.46
N GLY A 168 -25.35 3.38 -8.71
CA GLY A 168 -24.73 4.42 -9.51
C GLY A 168 -25.73 5.11 -10.46
N PRO A 169 -25.24 6.06 -11.28
CA PRO A 169 -23.85 6.48 -11.38
C PRO A 169 -23.42 7.28 -10.14
N VAL A 170 -22.18 7.08 -9.70
CA VAL A 170 -21.63 7.77 -8.53
C VAL A 170 -20.14 8.04 -8.72
N ILE A 171 -19.70 9.20 -8.25
CA ILE A 171 -18.28 9.56 -8.19
C ILE A 171 -17.87 9.60 -6.72
N ILE A 172 -16.89 8.78 -6.35
CA ILE A 172 -16.29 8.80 -5.01
C ILE A 172 -15.02 9.62 -5.06
N GLU A 173 -14.96 10.68 -4.27
CA GLU A 173 -13.82 11.58 -4.21
C GLU A 173 -13.68 12.22 -2.82
N VAL A 174 -12.57 12.92 -2.60
CA VAL A 174 -12.30 13.62 -1.34
C VAL A 174 -12.60 15.11 -1.55
N ARG A 175 -13.55 15.66 -0.78
CA ARG A 175 -13.89 17.10 -0.80
C ARG A 175 -13.80 17.73 0.58
N LYS A 176 -13.57 19.05 0.62
CA LYS A 176 -13.67 19.86 1.84
C LYS A 176 -15.10 20.38 1.99
N ILE A 177 -15.83 19.89 2.99
CA ILE A 177 -17.20 20.30 3.29
C ILE A 177 -17.21 20.94 4.68
N LYS A 178 -17.63 22.21 4.78
CA LYS A 178 -17.64 22.98 6.05
C LYS A 178 -16.30 22.90 6.80
N ASN A 179 -15.19 23.10 6.07
CA ASN A 179 -13.82 22.97 6.57
C ASN A 179 -13.34 21.58 7.00
N VAL A 180 -14.14 20.53 6.81
CA VAL A 180 -13.73 19.15 7.06
C VAL A 180 -13.49 18.45 5.73
N THR A 181 -12.28 17.93 5.54
CA THR A 181 -11.96 17.05 4.40
C THR A 181 -12.54 15.67 4.65
N GLN A 182 -13.42 15.18 3.76
CA GLN A 182 -14.08 13.88 3.90
C GLN A 182 -14.29 13.22 2.54
N MET A 183 -14.47 11.89 2.53
CA MET A 183 -14.89 11.20 1.32
C MET A 183 -16.38 11.44 1.09
N VAL A 184 -16.74 11.66 -0.17
CA VAL A 184 -18.11 11.93 -0.58
C VAL A 184 -18.47 11.07 -1.78
N ALA A 185 -19.75 10.71 -1.86
CA ALA A 185 -20.37 10.19 -3.06
C ALA A 185 -21.11 11.35 -3.75
N VAL A 186 -20.76 11.63 -4.99
CA VAL A 186 -21.39 12.66 -5.82
C VAL A 186 -22.21 11.97 -6.89
N ASP A 187 -23.50 12.29 -6.97
CA ASP A 187 -24.32 11.89 -8.11
C ASP A 187 -24.04 12.84 -9.28
N PRO A 188 -23.42 12.38 -10.38
CA PRO A 188 -23.05 13.25 -11.50
C PRO A 188 -24.26 13.80 -12.27
N ARG A 189 -25.47 13.28 -12.05
CA ARG A 189 -26.69 13.76 -12.74
C ARG A 189 -27.32 14.95 -12.02
N THR A 190 -27.31 14.93 -10.69
CA THR A 190 -27.98 15.93 -9.85
C THR A 190 -27.00 16.87 -9.15
N ASP A 191 -25.69 16.56 -9.18
CA ASP A 191 -24.64 17.18 -8.38
C ASP A 191 -24.92 17.10 -6.86
N SER A 192 -25.78 16.16 -6.45
CA SER A 192 -26.04 15.90 -5.04
C SER A 192 -24.82 15.25 -4.41
N VAL A 193 -24.45 15.76 -3.23
CA VAL A 193 -23.26 15.31 -2.49
C VAL A 193 -23.68 14.61 -1.20
N PHE A 194 -23.28 13.35 -1.06
CA PHE A 194 -23.57 12.52 0.11
C PHE A 194 -22.26 12.23 0.86
N PRO A 195 -22.13 12.61 2.14
CA PRO A 195 -20.96 12.28 2.93
C PRO A 195 -20.90 10.78 3.20
N LEU A 196 -19.71 10.18 3.05
CA LEU A 196 -19.49 8.76 3.33
C LEU A 196 -18.86 8.57 4.71
N LYS A 197 -19.15 7.43 5.35
CA LYS A 197 -18.46 6.99 6.56
C LYS A 197 -16.98 6.81 6.24
N THR A 198 -16.17 7.76 6.69
CA THR A 198 -14.75 7.86 6.33
C THR A 198 -13.89 7.52 7.54
N PHE A 199 -12.94 6.62 7.34
CA PHE A 199 -11.85 6.34 8.27
C PHE A 199 -10.60 7.08 7.78
N ARG A 200 -9.84 7.66 8.70
CA ARG A 200 -8.57 8.31 8.38
C ARG A 200 -7.45 7.39 8.86
N HIS A 201 -6.48 7.17 7.99
CA HIS A 201 -5.24 6.48 8.29
C HIS A 201 -4.12 7.51 8.43
N THR A 202 -3.11 7.20 9.22
CA THR A 202 -1.79 7.81 9.03
C THR A 202 -1.14 7.22 7.77
N GLU A 203 -0.14 7.91 7.23
CA GLU A 203 0.64 7.37 6.09
C GLU A 203 1.31 6.04 6.46
N GLU A 204 1.77 5.92 7.71
CA GLU A 204 2.37 4.71 8.25
C GLU A 204 1.36 3.55 8.37
N GLU A 205 0.15 3.81 8.87
CA GLU A 205 -0.91 2.80 8.94
C GLU A 205 -1.31 2.32 7.55
N LEU A 206 -1.46 3.26 6.61
CA LEU A 206 -1.77 2.93 5.22
C LEU A 206 -0.65 2.09 4.62
N PHE A 207 0.60 2.54 4.73
CA PHE A 207 1.76 1.80 4.23
C PHE A 207 1.81 0.38 4.81
N THR A 208 1.59 0.23 6.12
CA THR A 208 1.56 -1.07 6.80
C THR A 208 0.46 -1.97 6.21
N GLN A 209 -0.75 -1.43 6.06
CA GLN A 209 -1.87 -2.16 5.46
C GLN A 209 -1.58 -2.59 4.01
N LEU A 210 -0.98 -1.70 3.22
CA LEU A 210 -0.61 -1.97 1.83
C LEU A 210 0.49 -3.03 1.74
N ARG A 211 1.53 -2.90 2.57
CA ARG A 211 2.62 -3.87 2.67
C ARG A 211 2.08 -5.24 3.02
N ASP A 212 1.29 -5.35 4.08
CA ASP A 212 0.83 -6.64 4.57
C ASP A 212 -0.02 -7.35 3.50
N ARG A 213 -0.85 -6.61 2.75
CA ARG A 213 -1.59 -7.13 1.60
C ARG A 213 -0.73 -7.52 0.41
N LEU A 214 0.38 -6.81 0.18
CA LEU A 214 1.33 -7.17 -0.87
C LEU A 214 2.13 -8.43 -0.50
N LEU A 215 2.46 -8.60 0.79
CA LEU A 215 3.28 -9.71 1.27
C LEU A 215 2.48 -10.99 1.54
N SER A 216 1.29 -10.90 2.14
CA SER A 216 0.50 -12.06 2.59
C SER A 216 0.18 -13.06 1.49
N GLU A 217 0.09 -12.59 0.24
CA GLU A 217 -0.25 -13.43 -0.90
C GLU A 217 0.99 -13.87 -1.70
N THR A 218 2.22 -13.52 -1.27
CA THR A 218 3.47 -14.09 -1.83
C THR A 218 3.82 -15.42 -1.15
N GLU A 219 3.30 -15.64 0.06
CA GLU A 219 3.52 -16.86 0.83
C GLU A 219 2.58 -18.01 0.41
N GLU A 220 1.46 -17.73 -0.24
CA GLU A 220 0.53 -18.77 -0.74
C GLU A 220 0.97 -19.42 -2.06
N GLU A 221 1.96 -18.85 -2.76
CA GLU A 221 2.48 -19.38 -4.04
C GLU A 221 3.73 -20.28 -3.87
N GLN A 222 4.17 -20.54 -2.64
CA GLN A 222 5.32 -21.43 -2.32
C GLN A 222 4.88 -22.73 -1.65
#